data_AF-A0A7J6U6E1-F1
#
_entry.id   AF-A0A7J6U6E1-F1
#
_cell.length_a   1.000
_cell.length_b   1.000
_cell.length_c   1.000
_cell.angle_alpha   90.00
_cell.angle_beta   90.00
_cell.angle_gamma   90.00
#
_symmetry.space_group_name_H-M   'P 1'
#
loop_
_entity.id
_entity.type
_entity.pdbx_description
1 polymer ?
#
loop_
_entity_poly.entity_id
_entity_poly.type
_entity_poly.pdbx_seq_one_letter_code
_entity_poly.pdbx_strand_id
1 'polypeptide(L)'
;ERVNLKVNCRVMATVNSTGRTGKAAFYNGMMGKVLRIYRNLNEEPVVVVKFDDVEDPVHVERETLTIRNKDCSIRFERRQTPLVPCYAATGHKLIGTNLAGLWVHLPNRHGRVDSSIQDYWQSSWLEGVVYTVLSRTGERQNVKVFPIRRTDEPALLHPIFSMSSAALAFDAECAERDWLTLNKSEEAPENRAPTTAAAQQIGISESLNQSLKQVTGAVLELAGEVRPLKSKSMVTQHYTTKRRTSVSGE
;
A
#
# COMPACT_ATOMS: atom_id res chain seq x y z
N GLU A 1 -5.35 29.22 7.30
CA GLU A 1 -5.06 28.37 8.47
C GLU A 1 -3.63 28.60 8.98
N ARG A 2 -3.43 28.66 10.30
CA ARG A 2 -2.15 29.03 10.95
C ARG A 2 -1.42 27.76 11.42
N VAL A 3 -0.14 27.63 11.10
CA VAL A 3 0.71 26.57 11.67
C VAL A 3 1.33 27.11 12.96
N ASN A 4 1.08 26.44 14.08
CA ASN A 4 1.65 26.80 15.38
C ASN A 4 2.73 25.77 15.74
N LEU A 5 3.98 26.23 15.81
CA LEU A 5 5.14 25.42 16.19
C LEU A 5 5.73 25.94 17.49
N LYS A 6 6.33 25.03 18.26
CA LYS A 6 7.12 25.36 19.44
C LYS A 6 8.52 24.77 19.28
N VAL A 7 9.51 25.39 19.89
CA VAL A 7 10.84 24.77 20.01
C VAL A 7 10.67 23.40 20.69
N ASN A 8 11.43 22.42 20.21
CA ASN A 8 11.38 21.01 20.58
C ASN A 8 10.17 20.19 20.07
N CYS A 9 9.22 20.76 19.31
CA CYS A 9 8.13 19.97 18.76
C CYS A 9 8.60 19.05 17.62
N ARG A 10 7.93 17.91 17.47
CA ARG A 10 8.11 16.99 16.34
C ARG A 10 7.36 17.50 15.12
N VAL A 11 8.05 17.54 13.99
CA VAL A 11 7.52 18.01 12.72
C VAL A 11 7.87 17.06 11.58
N MET A 12 7.03 17.07 10.55
CA MET A 12 7.23 16.36 9.30
C MET A 12 7.25 17.35 8.14
N ALA A 13 8.21 17.20 7.24
CA ALA A 13 8.28 17.97 6.01
C ALA A 13 7.18 17.54 5.04
N THR A 14 6.57 18.50 4.34
CA THR A 14 5.46 18.24 3.40
C THR A 14 5.85 18.42 1.93
N VAL A 15 7.11 18.71 1.65
CA VAL A 15 7.65 18.98 0.30
C VAL A 15 9.06 18.41 0.19
N ASN A 16 9.53 18.27 -1.05
CA ASN A 16 10.92 17.93 -1.34
C ASN A 16 11.73 19.21 -1.57
N SER A 17 12.86 19.33 -0.91
CA SER A 17 13.86 20.36 -1.18
C SER A 17 15.16 19.72 -1.61
N THR A 18 15.60 20.03 -2.83
CA THR A 18 16.73 19.38 -3.50
C THR A 18 18.09 20.01 -3.17
N GLY A 19 18.16 20.90 -2.17
CA GLY A 19 19.41 21.48 -1.67
C GLY A 19 20.25 22.27 -2.69
N ARG A 20 19.67 22.67 -3.84
CA ARG A 20 20.36 23.30 -4.98
C ARG A 20 21.06 24.63 -4.68
N THR A 21 20.97 25.16 -3.46
CA THR A 21 21.53 26.45 -3.04
C THR A 21 22.40 26.35 -1.78
N GLY A 22 23.07 25.22 -1.56
CA GLY A 22 23.88 24.99 -0.35
C GLY A 22 23.04 24.83 0.93
N LYS A 23 21.72 24.66 0.77
CA LYS A 23 20.81 24.29 1.84
C LYS A 23 20.78 22.77 1.94
N ALA A 24 20.80 22.24 3.16
CA ALA A 24 20.63 20.81 3.38
C ALA A 24 19.31 20.31 2.76
N ALA A 25 19.39 19.22 2.01
CA ALA A 25 18.24 18.62 1.36
C ALA A 25 17.31 17.95 2.39
N PHE A 26 16.02 17.95 2.11
CA PHE A 26 15.02 17.20 2.87
C PHE A 26 13.90 16.75 1.93
N TYR A 27 13.16 15.73 2.33
CA TYR A 27 12.13 15.13 1.50
C TYR A 27 10.77 15.09 2.21
N ASN A 28 9.69 14.98 1.43
CA ASN A 28 8.33 14.87 1.93
C ASN A 28 8.18 13.60 2.77
N GLY A 29 7.66 13.74 3.99
CA GLY A 29 7.58 12.67 4.98
C GLY A 29 8.77 12.62 5.94
N MET A 30 9.85 13.36 5.69
CA MET A 30 11.00 13.40 6.58
C MET A 30 10.62 14.02 7.92
N MET A 31 10.93 13.31 9.01
CA MET A 31 10.60 13.73 10.37
C MET A 31 11.81 14.36 11.06
N GLY A 32 11.52 15.30 11.97
CA GLY A 32 12.56 16.03 12.68
C GLY A 32 12.03 16.75 13.91
N LYS A 33 12.96 17.45 14.58
CA LYS A 33 12.68 18.24 15.77
C LYS A 33 13.02 19.71 15.50
N VAL A 34 12.10 20.60 15.85
CA VAL A 34 12.34 22.04 15.78
C VAL A 34 13.38 22.43 16.83
N LEU A 35 14.51 23.00 16.41
CA LEU A 35 15.55 23.51 17.29
C LEU A 35 15.37 24.98 17.61
N ARG A 36 14.98 25.77 16.60
CA ARG A 36 14.86 27.23 16.72
C ARG A 36 13.84 27.78 15.74
N ILE A 37 13.19 28.87 16.13
CA ILE A 37 12.32 29.67 15.25
C ILE A 37 12.81 31.11 15.36
N TYR A 38 13.08 31.74 14.24
CA TYR A 38 13.53 33.14 14.19
C TYR A 38 12.97 33.83 12.95
N ARG A 39 13.22 35.14 12.81
CA ARG A 39 12.88 35.90 11.60
C ARG A 39 14.14 36.20 10.81
N ASN A 40 14.11 36.00 9.50
CA ASN A 40 15.22 36.39 8.63
C ASN A 40 15.27 37.92 8.44
N LEU A 41 16.19 38.39 7.59
CA LEU A 41 16.36 39.81 7.28
C LEU A 41 15.10 40.48 6.71
N ASN A 42 14.20 39.71 6.09
CA ASN A 42 12.93 40.18 5.54
C ASN A 42 11.77 40.03 6.54
N GLU A 43 12.09 39.83 7.82
CA GLU A 43 11.14 39.54 8.91
C GLU A 43 10.30 38.26 8.71
N GLU A 44 10.65 37.40 7.75
CA GLU A 44 9.93 36.17 7.47
C GLU A 44 10.35 35.06 8.43
N PRO A 45 9.40 34.21 8.89
CA PRO A 45 9.73 33.15 9.83
C PRO A 45 10.57 32.06 9.16
N VAL A 46 11.68 31.71 9.82
CA VAL A 46 12.54 30.58 9.49
C VAL A 46 12.56 29.60 10.64
N VAL A 47 12.40 28.32 10.32
CA VAL A 47 12.37 27.23 11.30
C VAL A 47 13.61 26.38 11.10
N VAL A 48 14.44 26.26 12.13
CA VAL A 48 15.60 25.36 12.11
C VAL A 48 15.15 24.00 12.62
N VAL A 49 15.29 22.98 11.80
CA VAL A 49 14.87 21.60 12.09
C VAL A 49 16.07 20.68 12.02
N LYS A 50 16.26 19.85 13.06
CA LYS A 50 17.14 18.70 12.99
C LYS A 50 16.30 17.51 12.53
N PHE A 51 16.43 17.15 11.27
CA PHE A 51 15.79 15.94 10.73
C PHE A 51 16.54 14.70 11.23
N ASP A 52 15.83 13.58 11.32
CA ASP A 52 16.36 12.36 11.93
C ASP A 52 17.51 11.75 11.11
N ASP A 53 17.40 11.78 9.77
CA ASP A 53 18.39 11.20 8.86
C ASP A 53 19.37 12.22 8.24
N VAL A 54 19.37 13.48 8.72
CA VAL A 54 20.32 14.52 8.26
C VAL A 54 21.22 14.90 9.41
N GLU A 55 22.54 14.90 9.20
CA GLU A 55 23.52 15.27 10.22
C GLU A 55 23.43 16.75 10.61
N ASP A 56 23.27 17.64 9.63
CA ASP A 56 23.20 19.06 9.88
C ASP A 56 21.76 19.58 10.06
N PRO A 57 21.53 20.55 10.98
CA PRO A 57 20.27 21.26 11.05
C PRO A 57 19.93 21.99 9.76
N VAL A 58 18.65 21.94 9.38
CA VAL A 58 18.14 22.50 8.14
C VAL A 58 17.30 23.74 8.42
N HIS A 59 17.55 24.80 7.65
CA HIS A 59 16.78 26.03 7.70
C HIS A 59 15.60 25.94 6.74
N VAL A 60 14.40 25.86 7.29
CA VAL A 60 13.15 25.71 6.54
C VAL A 60 12.42 27.06 6.49
N GLU A 61 12.27 27.58 5.27
CA GLU A 61 11.61 28.85 4.99
C GLU A 61 10.20 28.62 4.46
N ARG A 62 9.46 29.70 4.18
CA ARG A 62 8.16 29.59 3.55
C ARG A 62 8.30 29.25 2.07
N GLU A 63 7.51 28.27 1.63
CA GLU A 63 7.38 27.90 0.23
C GLU A 63 5.98 28.22 -0.29
N THR A 64 5.89 28.45 -1.59
CA THR A 64 4.61 28.69 -2.28
C THR A 64 4.11 27.38 -2.85
N LEU A 65 2.90 26.98 -2.43
CA LEU A 65 2.17 25.87 -2.98
C LEU A 65 1.05 26.42 -3.87
N THR A 66 1.08 26.03 -5.15
CA THR A 66 0.11 26.45 -6.16
C THR A 66 -0.70 25.23 -6.62
N ILE A 67 -2.00 25.27 -6.43
CA ILE A 67 -2.95 24.29 -6.98
C ILE A 67 -3.48 24.85 -8.29
N ARG A 68 -3.37 24.07 -9.35
CA ARG A 68 -3.82 24.42 -10.70
C ARG A 68 -5.06 23.65 -11.09
N ASN A 69 -5.89 24.27 -11.93
CA ASN A 69 -6.99 23.62 -12.62
C ASN A 69 -6.46 22.72 -13.76
N LYS A 70 -7.37 21.97 -14.40
CA LYS A 70 -7.04 21.12 -15.56
C LYS A 70 -6.48 21.92 -16.75
N ASP A 71 -6.87 23.19 -16.88
CA ASP A 71 -6.39 24.13 -17.90
C ASP A 71 -5.08 24.84 -17.50
N CYS A 72 -4.42 24.37 -16.44
CA CYS A 72 -3.21 24.95 -15.85
C CYS A 72 -3.38 26.35 -15.22
N SER A 73 -4.58 26.93 -15.20
CA SER A 73 -4.84 28.18 -14.48
C SER A 73 -4.65 28.00 -12.97
N ILE A 74 -4.22 29.06 -12.27
CA ILE A 74 -4.03 29.02 -10.82
C ILE A 74 -5.40 29.03 -10.16
N ARG A 75 -5.74 27.94 -9.46
CA ARG A 75 -6.97 27.84 -8.66
C ARG A 75 -6.76 28.41 -7.27
N PHE A 76 -5.60 28.12 -6.69
CA PHE A 76 -5.29 28.47 -5.32
C PHE A 76 -3.78 28.56 -5.15
N GLU A 77 -3.34 29.56 -4.40
CA GLU A 77 -1.95 29.72 -4.03
C GLU A 77 -1.86 29.98 -2.53
N ARG A 78 -0.90 29.32 -1.87
CA ARG A 78 -0.63 29.51 -0.46
C ARG A 78 0.85 29.48 -0.20
N ARG A 79 1.35 30.54 0.44
CA ARG A 79 2.71 30.62 0.95
C ARG A 79 2.76 30.23 2.42
N GLN A 80 3.47 29.15 2.76
CA GLN A 80 3.54 28.60 4.12
C GLN A 80 4.86 27.86 4.35
N THR A 81 5.31 27.77 5.60
CA THR A 81 6.41 26.88 5.97
C THR A 81 5.97 25.42 5.75
N PRO A 82 6.69 24.60 4.96
CA PRO A 82 6.26 23.26 4.56
C PRO A 82 6.52 22.22 5.66
N LEU A 83 6.02 22.50 6.87
CA LEU A 83 6.14 21.68 8.06
C LEU A 83 4.76 21.51 8.71
N VAL A 84 4.49 20.30 9.18
CA VAL A 84 3.31 19.99 9.99
C VAL A 84 3.75 19.34 11.31
N PRO A 85 3.09 19.63 12.45
CA PRO A 85 3.28 18.85 13.67
C PRO A 85 2.99 17.37 13.42
N CYS A 86 3.87 16.47 13.88
CA CYS A 86 3.82 15.06 13.47
C CYS A 86 3.85 14.04 14.62
N TYR A 87 3.25 14.36 15.77
CA TYR A 87 3.05 13.35 16.83
C TYR A 87 2.07 12.25 16.42
N ALA A 88 1.12 12.58 15.55
CA ALA A 88 0.19 11.65 14.94
C ALA A 88 -0.19 12.16 13.54
N ALA A 89 -0.50 11.23 12.64
CA ALA A 89 -1.02 11.52 11.31
C ALA A 89 -2.09 10.49 10.95
N THR A 90 -3.05 10.87 10.12
CA THR A 90 -4.03 9.94 9.58
C THR A 90 -3.38 9.08 8.50
N GLY A 91 -3.83 7.82 8.35
CA GLY A 91 -3.28 6.90 7.37
C GLY A 91 -3.29 7.46 5.94
N HIS A 92 -4.36 8.14 5.55
CA HIS A 92 -4.49 8.79 4.24
C HIS A 92 -3.45 9.87 3.97
N LYS A 93 -2.93 10.54 5.01
CA LYS A 93 -1.89 11.57 4.87
C LYS A 93 -0.49 10.99 4.75
N LEU A 94 -0.32 9.70 5.03
CA LEU A 94 0.94 8.99 4.93
C LEU A 94 1.11 8.24 3.60
N ILE A 95 0.10 8.27 2.72
CA ILE A 95 0.20 7.61 1.41
C ILE A 95 1.39 8.20 0.64
N GLY A 96 2.29 7.33 0.21
CA GLY A 96 3.48 7.72 -0.55
C GLY A 96 4.66 8.23 0.30
N THR A 97 4.57 8.23 1.63
CA THR A 97 5.72 8.56 2.49
C THR A 97 6.51 7.30 2.88
N ASN A 98 7.76 7.50 3.29
CA ASN A 98 8.60 6.50 3.93
C ASN A 98 8.88 6.94 5.36
N LEU A 99 8.71 6.03 6.31
CA LEU A 99 8.81 6.31 7.74
C LEU A 99 9.79 5.34 8.40
N ALA A 100 10.62 5.84 9.30
CA ALA A 100 11.57 5.02 10.05
C ALA A 100 10.86 4.01 10.98
N GLY A 101 9.69 4.37 11.50
CA GLY A 101 8.85 3.50 12.32
C GLY A 101 7.44 4.03 12.50
N LEU A 102 6.54 3.15 12.92
CA LEU A 102 5.10 3.41 13.03
C LEU A 102 4.54 2.83 14.31
N TRP A 103 3.80 3.67 15.04
CA TRP A 103 2.87 3.21 16.06
C TRP A 103 1.45 3.42 15.53
N VAL A 104 0.84 2.36 15.05
CA VAL A 104 -0.50 2.38 14.44
C VAL A 104 -1.53 2.20 15.54
N HIS A 105 -2.37 3.21 15.73
CA HIS A 105 -3.52 3.14 16.62
C HIS A 105 -4.77 2.79 15.83
N LEU A 106 -5.23 1.56 15.97
CA LEU A 106 -6.49 1.10 15.42
C LEU A 106 -7.57 1.30 16.50
N PRO A 107 -8.73 1.91 16.23
CA PRO A 107 -9.79 2.03 17.24
C PRO A 107 -10.13 0.66 17.88
N ASN A 108 -10.05 0.54 19.22
CA ASN A 108 -10.24 -0.74 19.94
C ASN A 108 -11.70 -1.11 20.22
N ARG A 109 -11.91 -2.42 20.21
CA ARG A 109 -12.95 -3.25 20.84
C ARG A 109 -12.88 -3.29 22.38
N HIS A 110 -12.82 -2.16 23.07
CA HIS A 110 -13.06 -2.18 24.52
C HIS A 110 -14.55 -1.95 24.81
N GLY A 111 -15.31 -3.05 24.87
CA GLY A 111 -16.70 -3.08 25.33
C GLY A 111 -17.74 -2.91 24.22
N ARG A 112 -18.54 -3.95 24.00
CA ARG A 112 -19.62 -4.11 22.99
C ARG A 112 -19.22 -3.76 21.55
N VAL A 113 -19.42 -4.71 20.64
CA VAL A 113 -19.41 -4.42 19.20
C VAL A 113 -20.60 -3.51 18.94
N ASP A 114 -20.36 -2.19 18.96
CA ASP A 114 -21.30 -1.22 18.43
C ASP A 114 -21.29 -1.38 16.90
N SER A 115 -22.48 -1.50 16.29
CA SER A 115 -22.64 -1.60 14.83
C SER A 115 -21.91 -0.45 14.11
N SER A 116 -21.80 0.71 14.77
CA SER A 116 -21.06 1.87 14.25
C SER A 116 -19.58 1.60 13.92
N ILE A 117 -18.90 0.75 14.70
CA ILE A 117 -17.48 0.40 14.48
C ILE A 117 -17.35 -0.60 13.32
N GLN A 118 -18.33 -1.49 13.18
CA GLN A 118 -18.38 -2.41 12.05
C GLN A 118 -18.63 -1.67 10.75
N ASP A 119 -19.59 -0.74 10.73
CA ASP A 119 -19.89 0.13 9.58
C ASP A 119 -18.68 1.00 9.21
N TYR A 120 -17.95 1.50 10.22
CA TYR A 120 -16.70 2.22 10.00
C TYR A 120 -15.71 1.36 9.22
N TRP A 121 -15.35 0.18 9.73
CA TRP A 121 -14.33 -0.68 9.09
C TRP A 121 -14.76 -1.27 7.76
N GLN A 122 -16.07 -1.40 7.51
CA GLN A 122 -16.62 -1.84 6.23
C GLN A 122 -16.77 -0.69 5.20
N SER A 123 -16.41 0.55 5.56
CA SER A 123 -16.49 1.66 4.64
C SER A 123 -15.46 1.53 3.50
N SER A 124 -15.91 1.73 2.26
CA SER A 124 -15.06 1.57 1.06
C SER A 124 -13.83 2.48 1.04
N TRP A 125 -13.87 3.64 1.68
CA TRP A 125 -12.73 4.57 1.76
C TRP A 125 -11.61 4.11 2.73
N LEU A 126 -11.84 3.03 3.50
CA LEU A 126 -10.84 2.37 4.34
C LEU A 126 -10.20 1.14 3.68
N GLU A 127 -10.70 0.70 2.54
CA GLU A 127 -10.13 -0.44 1.81
C GLU A 127 -8.64 -0.20 1.53
N GLY A 128 -7.80 -1.15 1.95
CA GLY A 128 -6.35 -1.10 1.80
C GLY A 128 -5.62 -0.07 2.66
N VAL A 129 -6.30 0.79 3.43
CA VAL A 129 -5.65 1.84 4.23
C VAL A 129 -4.69 1.25 5.26
N VAL A 130 -5.08 0.18 5.94
CA VAL A 130 -4.21 -0.48 6.93
C VAL A 130 -2.97 -1.07 6.27
N TYR A 131 -3.13 -1.73 5.10
CA TYR A 131 -1.99 -2.17 4.30
C TYR A 131 -1.09 -0.99 3.87
N THR A 132 -1.68 0.11 3.41
CA THR A 132 -0.93 1.31 3.03
C THR A 132 -0.14 1.87 4.20
N VAL A 133 -0.73 1.94 5.40
CA VAL A 133 -0.03 2.41 6.60
C VAL A 133 1.10 1.48 6.98
N LEU A 134 0.85 0.17 7.07
CA LEU A 134 1.87 -0.80 7.50
C LEU A 134 3.03 -0.91 6.50
N SER A 135 2.78 -0.63 5.22
CA SER A 135 3.82 -0.62 4.17
C SER A 135 4.70 0.64 4.14
N ARG A 136 4.50 1.63 5.03
CA ARG A 136 5.37 2.83 5.06
C ARG A 136 6.73 2.59 5.72
N THR A 137 6.94 1.43 6.34
CA THR A 137 8.20 1.03 6.98
C THR A 137 8.77 -0.19 6.27
N GLY A 138 10.09 -0.22 6.02
CA GLY A 138 10.74 -1.39 5.41
C GLY A 138 10.92 -2.59 6.35
N GLU A 139 10.78 -2.39 7.66
CA GLU A 139 11.15 -3.37 8.67
C GLU A 139 10.02 -3.64 9.66
N ARG A 140 9.68 -4.93 9.86
CA ARG A 140 8.59 -5.35 10.76
C ARG A 140 8.80 -4.90 12.20
N GLN A 141 10.04 -4.92 12.71
CA GLN A 141 10.39 -4.51 14.07
C GLN A 141 10.06 -3.03 14.36
N ASN A 142 9.94 -2.20 13.33
CA ASN A 142 9.65 -0.78 13.46
C ASN A 142 8.15 -0.49 13.46
N VAL A 143 7.31 -1.52 13.38
CA VAL A 143 5.85 -1.42 13.42
C VAL A 143 5.35 -1.91 14.77
N LYS A 144 4.61 -1.05 15.47
CA LYS A 144 3.80 -1.42 16.64
C LYS A 144 2.35 -1.13 16.32
N VAL A 145 1.48 -2.12 16.49
CA VAL A 145 0.05 -1.95 16.27
C VAL A 145 -0.67 -2.07 17.61
N PHE A 146 -1.26 -0.97 18.05
CA PHE A 146 -2.14 -0.94 19.21
C PHE A 146 -3.57 -0.81 18.70
N PRO A 147 -4.54 -1.54 19.24
CA PRO A 147 -4.50 -2.54 20.29
C PRO A 147 -4.72 -3.94 19.69
N ILE A 148 -3.85 -4.38 18.79
CA ILE A 148 -3.89 -5.79 18.39
C ILE A 148 -3.13 -6.57 19.45
N ARG A 149 -3.82 -6.93 20.54
CA ARG A 149 -3.37 -8.02 21.41
C ARG A 149 -3.51 -9.32 20.62
N ARG A 150 -2.66 -10.32 20.91
CA ARG A 150 -2.76 -11.68 20.36
C ARG A 150 -4.23 -12.12 20.41
N THR A 151 -4.92 -12.07 19.28
CA THR A 151 -6.29 -12.55 19.16
C THR A 151 -6.19 -13.97 18.65
N ASP A 152 -6.73 -14.91 19.42
CA ASP A 152 -6.81 -16.31 19.01
C ASP A 152 -7.91 -16.53 17.95
N GLU A 153 -8.68 -15.46 17.65
CA GLU A 153 -9.69 -15.42 16.60
C GLU A 153 -9.29 -14.43 15.49
N PRO A 154 -8.65 -14.90 14.40
CA PRO A 154 -8.30 -14.07 13.24
C PRO A 154 -9.50 -13.42 12.56
N ALA A 155 -10.69 -14.02 12.67
CA ALA A 155 -11.92 -13.51 12.09
C ALA A 155 -12.27 -12.09 12.56
N LEU A 156 -11.84 -11.74 13.78
CA LEU A 156 -12.06 -10.43 14.38
C LEU A 156 -11.21 -9.32 13.74
N LEU A 157 -10.16 -9.70 12.99
CA LEU A 157 -9.27 -8.79 12.27
C LEU A 157 -9.70 -8.56 10.82
N HIS A 158 -10.50 -9.46 10.22
CA HIS A 158 -10.90 -9.35 8.81
C HIS A 158 -11.53 -8.00 8.42
N PRO A 159 -12.42 -7.39 9.24
CA PRO A 159 -12.98 -6.08 8.89
C PRO A 159 -11.92 -4.98 8.83
N ILE A 160 -10.86 -5.09 9.61
CA ILE A 160 -9.78 -4.10 9.70
C ILE A 160 -8.82 -4.23 8.50
N PHE A 161 -8.60 -5.45 8.04
CA PHE A 161 -7.73 -5.77 6.91
C PHE A 161 -8.58 -6.13 5.68
N SER A 162 -9.27 -5.13 5.14
CA SER A 162 -10.08 -5.25 3.94
C SER A 162 -9.34 -4.73 2.70
N MET A 163 -9.58 -5.37 1.56
CA MET A 163 -9.10 -4.97 0.25
C MET A 163 -10.27 -5.07 -0.74
N SER A 164 -10.28 -4.18 -1.74
CA SER A 164 -11.26 -4.26 -2.82
C SER A 164 -11.13 -5.58 -3.58
N SER A 165 -12.25 -6.26 -3.84
CA SER A 165 -12.27 -7.48 -4.66
C SER A 165 -11.75 -7.23 -6.07
N ALA A 166 -12.04 -6.06 -6.65
CA ALA A 166 -11.52 -5.65 -7.95
C ALA A 166 -10.00 -5.49 -7.94
N ALA A 167 -9.44 -4.90 -6.87
CA ALA A 167 -7.99 -4.75 -6.75
C ALA A 167 -7.30 -6.12 -6.58
N LEU A 168 -7.87 -7.03 -5.81
CA LEU A 168 -7.34 -8.40 -5.65
C LEU A 168 -7.42 -9.21 -6.96
N ALA A 169 -8.51 -9.08 -7.70
CA ALA A 169 -8.66 -9.74 -9.01
C ALA A 169 -7.64 -9.20 -10.02
N PHE A 170 -7.42 -7.88 -10.02
CA PHE A 170 -6.42 -7.25 -10.87
C PHE A 170 -4.99 -7.67 -10.49
N ASP A 171 -4.67 -7.74 -9.19
CA ASP A 171 -3.36 -8.21 -8.72
C ASP A 171 -3.09 -9.67 -9.13
N ALA A 172 -4.10 -10.53 -9.04
CA ALA A 172 -4.02 -11.91 -9.53
C ALA A 172 -3.79 -11.96 -11.05
N GLU A 173 -4.50 -11.12 -11.82
CA GLU A 173 -4.29 -11.00 -13.26
C GLU A 173 -2.86 -10.52 -13.59
N CYS A 174 -2.30 -9.56 -12.83
CA CYS A 174 -0.93 -9.10 -12.99
C CYS A 174 0.10 -10.19 -12.65
N ALA A 175 -0.19 -11.08 -11.70
CA ALA A 175 0.70 -12.18 -11.35
C ALA A 175 0.74 -13.28 -12.42
N GLU A 176 -0.36 -13.49 -13.15
CA GLU A 176 -0.49 -14.52 -14.18
C GLU A 176 -0.08 -14.02 -15.58
N ARG A 177 -0.27 -12.72 -15.86
CA ARG A 177 0.03 -12.12 -17.16
C ARG A 177 1.37 -11.39 -17.15
N ASP A 178 2.24 -11.75 -18.07
CA ASP A 178 3.44 -10.97 -18.35
C ASP A 178 3.10 -9.82 -19.32
N TRP A 179 2.83 -8.65 -18.76
CA TRP A 179 2.46 -7.45 -19.51
C TRP A 179 3.66 -6.79 -20.22
N LEU A 180 4.89 -7.20 -19.93
CA LEU A 180 6.10 -6.67 -20.57
C LEU A 180 6.50 -7.45 -21.84
N THR A 181 5.91 -8.63 -22.08
CA THR A 181 6.22 -9.49 -23.24
C THR A 181 5.15 -9.50 -24.33
N LEU A 182 4.02 -8.81 -24.12
CA LEU A 182 3.01 -8.57 -25.15
C LEU A 182 3.46 -7.45 -26.11
N ASN A 183 4.44 -7.78 -26.97
CA ASN A 183 4.54 -7.37 -28.39
C ASN A 183 5.94 -7.71 -28.95
N LYS A 184 6.20 -9.00 -29.16
CA LYS A 184 7.00 -9.45 -30.30
C LYS A 184 6.21 -10.54 -31.00
N SER A 185 5.58 -10.19 -32.13
CA SER A 185 4.95 -11.02 -33.19
C SER A 185 3.74 -10.21 -33.70
N GLU A 186 3.60 -9.74 -34.94
CA GLU A 186 4.26 -10.00 -36.22
C GLU A 186 4.13 -8.72 -37.08
N GLU A 187 5.23 -8.27 -37.68
CA GLU A 187 5.14 -7.51 -38.93
C GLU A 187 4.60 -8.48 -39.99
N ALA A 188 3.32 -8.36 -40.34
CA ALA A 188 2.79 -9.02 -41.53
C ALA A 188 3.23 -8.21 -42.76
N PRO A 189 3.89 -8.82 -43.76
CA PRO A 189 4.28 -8.11 -44.96
C PRO A 189 3.03 -7.75 -45.79
N GLU A 190 3.00 -6.51 -46.29
CA GLU A 190 2.08 -6.11 -47.35
C GLU A 190 2.21 -7.06 -48.55
N ASN A 191 1.12 -7.72 -48.96
CA ASN A 191 0.80 -7.87 -50.38
C ASN A 191 -0.65 -8.33 -50.65
N ARG A 192 -1.14 -7.89 -51.80
CA ARG A 192 -2.54 -7.81 -52.23
C ARG A 192 -3.19 -9.14 -52.67
N ALA A 193 -4.52 -9.14 -52.53
CA ALA A 193 -5.57 -9.63 -53.43
C ALA A 193 -6.32 -10.94 -53.07
N PRO A 194 -7.63 -11.03 -53.39
CA PRO A 194 -8.62 -11.82 -52.64
C PRO A 194 -9.07 -13.07 -53.40
N THR A 195 -9.32 -14.18 -52.71
CA THR A 195 -10.43 -15.13 -53.00
C THR A 195 -10.41 -16.35 -52.06
N THR A 196 -11.59 -16.92 -51.81
CA THR A 196 -11.88 -18.20 -51.14
C THR A 196 -11.89 -18.28 -49.60
N ALA A 197 -12.65 -17.38 -48.97
CA ALA A 197 -13.20 -17.61 -47.63
C ALA A 197 -14.55 -18.36 -47.74
N ALA A 198 -14.53 -19.70 -47.65
CA ALA A 198 -15.74 -20.49 -47.34
C ALA A 198 -15.45 -21.93 -46.84
N ALA A 199 -14.28 -22.50 -47.09
CA ALA A 199 -14.01 -23.91 -46.74
C ALA A 199 -13.20 -24.13 -45.43
N GLN A 200 -12.61 -23.09 -44.84
CA GLN A 200 -11.74 -23.23 -43.65
C GLN A 200 -12.41 -22.94 -42.30
N GLN A 201 -13.64 -22.43 -42.27
CA GLN A 201 -14.32 -22.11 -41.00
C GLN A 201 -14.96 -23.32 -40.30
N ILE A 202 -15.11 -24.46 -40.97
CA ILE A 202 -15.72 -25.67 -40.37
C ILE A 202 -14.67 -26.47 -39.57
N GLY A 203 -13.43 -26.58 -40.06
CA GLY A 203 -12.37 -27.34 -39.37
C GLY A 203 -11.82 -26.68 -38.10
N ILE A 204 -11.85 -25.35 -38.01
CA ILE A 204 -11.34 -24.62 -36.83
C ILE A 204 -12.29 -24.75 -35.64
N SER A 205 -13.62 -24.82 -35.87
CA SER A 205 -14.60 -24.96 -34.80
C SER A 205 -14.64 -26.37 -34.18
N GLU A 206 -14.31 -27.42 -34.94
CA GLU A 206 -14.21 -28.79 -34.42
C GLU A 206 -12.90 -29.00 -33.62
N SER A 207 -11.79 -28.43 -34.09
CA SER A 207 -10.50 -28.42 -33.39
C SER A 207 -10.55 -27.67 -32.05
N LEU A 208 -11.23 -26.51 -32.01
CA LEU A 208 -11.39 -25.73 -30.77
C LEU A 208 -12.27 -26.48 -29.74
N ASN A 209 -13.35 -27.13 -30.19
CA ASN A 209 -14.24 -27.88 -29.31
C ASN A 209 -13.60 -29.17 -28.75
N GLN A 210 -12.73 -29.83 -29.52
CA GLN A 210 -11.94 -30.95 -29.00
C GLN A 210 -10.90 -30.47 -27.98
N SER A 211 -10.22 -29.35 -28.24
CA SER A 211 -9.24 -28.76 -27.32
C SER A 211 -9.89 -28.31 -26.00
N LEU A 212 -11.08 -27.69 -26.06
CA LEU A 212 -11.86 -27.31 -24.87
C LEU A 212 -12.33 -28.51 -24.05
N LYS A 213 -12.75 -29.61 -24.69
CA LYS A 213 -13.11 -30.85 -23.98
C LYS A 213 -11.90 -31.50 -23.33
N GLN A 214 -10.73 -31.48 -23.96
CA GLN A 214 -9.49 -31.99 -23.38
C GLN A 214 -9.03 -31.17 -22.18
N VAL A 215 -9.09 -29.83 -22.26
CA VAL A 215 -8.76 -28.94 -21.13
C VAL A 215 -9.74 -29.13 -19.97
N THR A 216 -11.03 -29.26 -20.24
CA THR A 216 -12.04 -29.49 -19.19
C THR A 216 -11.85 -30.86 -18.52
N GLY A 217 -11.47 -31.89 -19.27
CA GLY A 217 -11.10 -33.21 -18.74
C GLY A 217 -9.87 -33.16 -17.84
N ALA A 218 -8.79 -32.49 -18.29
CA ALA A 218 -7.56 -32.34 -17.53
C ALA A 218 -7.76 -31.56 -16.21
N VAL A 219 -8.61 -30.53 -16.21
CA VAL A 219 -8.95 -29.76 -14.99
C VAL A 219 -9.74 -30.61 -13.99
N LEU A 220 -10.64 -31.48 -14.45
CA LEU A 220 -11.38 -32.40 -13.58
C LEU A 220 -10.50 -33.52 -13.01
N GLU A 221 -9.54 -34.01 -13.79
CA GLU A 221 -8.52 -34.97 -13.33
C GLU A 221 -7.60 -34.34 -12.27
N LEU A 222 -7.09 -33.11 -12.51
CA LEU A 222 -6.30 -32.38 -11.52
C LEU A 222 -7.08 -32.10 -10.22
N ALA A 223 -8.36 -31.75 -10.32
CA ALA A 223 -9.22 -31.54 -9.16
C ALA A 223 -9.46 -32.87 -8.38
N GLY A 224 -9.45 -34.00 -9.09
CA GLY A 224 -9.49 -35.35 -8.52
C GLY A 224 -8.21 -35.72 -7.77
N GLU A 225 -7.04 -35.33 -8.28
CA GLU A 225 -5.73 -35.59 -7.66
C GLU A 225 -5.40 -34.67 -6.48
N VAL A 226 -5.90 -33.43 -6.49
CA VAL A 226 -5.67 -32.46 -5.39
C VAL A 226 -6.52 -32.77 -4.14
N ARG A 227 -7.70 -33.39 -4.28
CA ARG A 227 -8.54 -33.81 -3.14
C ARG A 227 -7.86 -34.80 -2.17
N PRO A 228 -7.21 -35.88 -2.62
CA PRO A 228 -6.51 -36.81 -1.73
C PRO A 228 -5.21 -36.22 -1.14
N LEU A 229 -4.62 -35.17 -1.73
CA LEU A 229 -3.47 -34.45 -1.15
C LEU A 229 -3.89 -33.55 0.02
N LYS A 230 -5.06 -32.90 -0.05
CA LYS A 230 -5.62 -32.14 1.08
C LYS A 230 -6.00 -33.05 2.26
N SER A 231 -6.54 -34.25 2.00
CA SER A 231 -6.87 -35.19 3.07
C SER A 231 -5.62 -35.81 3.72
N LYS A 232 -4.56 -36.11 2.96
CA LYS A 232 -3.28 -36.55 3.51
C LYS A 232 -2.58 -35.47 4.34
N SER A 233 -2.60 -34.20 3.90
CA SER A 233 -2.02 -33.07 4.66
C SER A 233 -2.69 -32.86 6.02
N MET A 234 -4.02 -32.97 6.09
CA MET A 234 -4.77 -32.88 7.35
C MET A 234 -4.49 -34.03 8.32
N VAL A 235 -4.30 -35.26 7.82
CA VAL A 235 -3.99 -36.42 8.68
C VAL A 235 -2.58 -36.31 9.28
N THR A 236 -1.60 -35.79 8.53
CA THR A 236 -0.22 -35.60 9.02
C THR A 236 -0.12 -34.47 10.07
N GLN A 237 -0.92 -33.40 9.94
CA GLN A 237 -1.03 -32.36 10.98
C GLN A 237 -1.67 -32.89 12.27
N HIS A 238 -2.65 -33.78 12.18
CA HIS A 238 -3.28 -34.36 13.37
C HIS A 238 -2.36 -35.34 14.14
N TYR A 239 -1.50 -36.09 13.44
CA TYR A 239 -0.51 -36.98 14.09
C TYR A 239 0.69 -36.24 14.70
N THR A 240 1.13 -35.12 14.11
CA THR A 240 2.22 -34.31 14.67
C THR A 240 1.81 -33.52 15.92
N THR A 241 0.51 -33.20 16.05
CA THR A 241 -0.01 -32.52 17.25
C THR A 241 -0.23 -33.48 18.43
N LYS A 242 -0.61 -34.74 18.19
CA LYS A 242 -0.77 -35.75 19.25
C LYS A 242 0.54 -36.30 19.82
N ARG A 243 1.66 -36.24 19.07
CA ARG A 243 2.98 -36.69 19.59
C ARG A 243 3.70 -35.65 20.45
N ARG A 244 3.30 -34.37 20.40
CA ARG A 244 3.88 -33.31 21.25
C ARG A 244 3.19 -33.14 22.61
N THR A 245 2.03 -33.75 22.83
CA THR A 245 1.27 -33.67 24.08
C THR A 245 1.43 -34.89 25.00
N SER A 246 2.31 -35.85 24.69
CA SER A 246 2.55 -37.06 25.50
C SER A 246 3.98 -37.24 26.00
N VAL A 247 4.83 -36.22 25.95
CA VAL A 247 6.15 -36.24 26.60
C VAL A 247 6.38 -34.95 27.38
N SER A 248 5.68 -34.81 28.51
CA SER A 248 6.10 -34.02 29.67
C SER A 248 5.23 -34.42 30.86
N GLY A 249 5.58 -35.54 31.45
CA GLY A 249 4.95 -36.12 32.61
C GLY A 249 5.95 -37.02 33.33
N GLU A 250 7.04 -36.40 33.78
CA GLU A 250 7.83 -36.67 34.99
C GLU A 250 8.92 -35.58 35.12
#